data_AF-A0A163XEV6-F1
#
_entry.id   AF-A0A163XEV6-F1
#
_cell.length_a   1.000
_cell.length_b   1.000
_cell.length_c   1.000
_cell.angle_alpha   90.00
_cell.angle_beta   90.00
_cell.angle_gamma   90.00
#
_symmetry.space_group_name_H-M   'P 1'
#
loop_
_entity.id
_entity.type
_entity.pdbx_description
1 polymer ?
#
loop_
_entity_poly.entity_id
_entity_poly.type
_entity_poly.pdbx_seq_one_letter_code
_entity_poly.pdbx_strand_id
1 'polypeptide(L)'
;MYKTFYSLSHEPFSKEMKPSDAYLATSYREALAGLDYIKRTRGIGLFIGEPGSGKTFTLRTFKESLNPSLYHVVYFPLSTGGVMDFYRGLALGLGEEPKYRKVDLFYQIQQGIERLYTERRITPVLILDEMHLAKDAFLQDLAILFNFQMDSTNPFVLILAGLPHLQTRLRLNQHRPLNQRIIMRYQMGPLTKEEVGQYIEQRMKMAGAKIPIFTPAALEAIALQSQGWPRVINTLATTCLLYGYQMKKEQIDEEIVRMAAEEHHLY
;
A
#
# COMPACT_ATOMS: atom_id res chain seq x y z
N MET A 1 -18.80 9.20 -20.59
CA MET A 1 -20.20 9.02 -21.05
C MET A 1 -21.13 8.67 -19.89
N TYR A 2 -20.88 7.61 -19.11
CA TYR A 2 -21.70 7.32 -17.91
C TYR A 2 -21.73 8.44 -16.86
N LYS A 3 -20.62 9.19 -16.69
CA LYS A 3 -20.54 10.32 -15.75
C LYS A 3 -21.67 11.33 -15.96
N THR A 4 -21.86 11.78 -17.20
CA THR A 4 -22.90 12.74 -17.55
C THR A 4 -24.30 12.17 -17.32
N PHE A 5 -24.51 10.89 -17.66
CA PHE A 5 -25.78 10.20 -17.45
C PHE A 5 -26.18 10.14 -15.96
N TYR A 6 -25.23 9.77 -15.09
CA TYR A 6 -25.43 9.73 -13.64
C TYR A 6 -25.17 11.07 -12.93
N SER A 7 -25.01 12.17 -13.68
CA SER A 7 -24.74 13.51 -13.13
C SER A 7 -23.52 13.59 -12.20
N LEU A 8 -22.47 12.82 -12.49
CA LEU A 8 -21.21 12.79 -11.75
C LEU A 8 -20.22 13.83 -12.27
N SER A 9 -19.55 14.51 -11.34
CA SER A 9 -18.51 15.50 -11.62
C SER A 9 -17.18 14.86 -12.08
N HIS A 10 -16.86 13.68 -11.57
CA HIS A 10 -15.65 12.92 -11.90
C HIS A 10 -15.87 11.42 -11.74
N GLU A 11 -14.81 10.62 -11.96
CA GLU A 11 -14.89 9.16 -11.90
C GLU A 11 -14.85 8.68 -10.45
N PRO A 12 -15.90 8.01 -9.95
CA PRO A 12 -16.00 7.65 -8.54
C PRO A 12 -14.94 6.64 -8.09
N PHE A 13 -14.45 5.77 -8.99
CA PHE A 13 -13.55 4.66 -8.64
C PHE A 13 -12.14 4.81 -9.24
N SER A 14 -11.70 6.04 -9.50
CA SER A 14 -10.36 6.31 -10.03
C SER A 14 -9.24 5.90 -9.06
N LYS A 15 -8.06 5.55 -9.60
CA LYS A 15 -6.87 5.22 -8.79
C LYS A 15 -6.27 6.44 -8.08
N GLU A 16 -6.56 7.64 -8.58
CA GLU A 16 -6.00 8.91 -8.12
C GLU A 16 -6.78 9.49 -6.93
N MET A 17 -7.01 8.67 -5.91
CA MET A 17 -7.65 9.12 -4.67
C MET A 17 -6.64 9.87 -3.79
N LYS A 18 -7.02 11.02 -3.22
CA LYS A 18 -6.19 11.72 -2.24
C LYS A 18 -6.31 11.05 -0.86
N PRO A 19 -5.30 11.12 0.02
CA PRO A 19 -5.42 10.58 1.37
C PRO A 19 -6.57 11.15 2.21
N SER A 20 -6.95 12.42 1.99
CA SER A 20 -8.13 13.04 2.62
C SER A 20 -9.45 12.36 2.27
N ASP A 21 -9.46 11.65 1.15
CA ASP A 21 -10.64 11.06 0.53
C ASP A 21 -10.78 9.57 0.88
N ALA A 22 -9.87 9.06 1.72
CA ALA A 22 -9.84 7.67 2.13
C ALA A 22 -11.12 7.28 2.87
N TYR A 23 -11.73 6.17 2.44
CA TYR A 23 -12.73 5.50 3.26
C TYR A 23 -12.03 4.83 4.46
N LEU A 24 -12.45 5.18 5.67
CA LEU A 24 -11.83 4.73 6.92
C LEU A 24 -12.30 3.34 7.34
N ALA A 25 -12.13 2.36 6.45
CA ALA A 25 -12.35 0.95 6.76
C ALA A 25 -11.58 0.51 8.01
N THR A 26 -12.04 -0.54 8.66
CA THR A 26 -11.39 -1.11 9.84
C THR A 26 -9.96 -1.55 9.52
N SER A 27 -9.78 -2.28 8.41
CA SER A 27 -8.44 -2.70 7.95
C SER A 27 -7.52 -1.52 7.64
N TYR A 28 -8.05 -0.42 7.11
CA TYR A 28 -7.27 0.79 6.87
C TYR A 28 -6.84 1.48 8.17
N ARG A 29 -7.75 1.59 9.15
CA ARG A 29 -7.46 2.19 10.46
C ARG A 29 -6.42 1.40 11.24
N GLU A 30 -6.56 0.08 11.27
CA GLU A 30 -5.56 -0.81 11.89
C GLU A 30 -4.20 -0.74 11.20
N ALA A 31 -4.19 -0.69 9.85
CA ALA A 31 -2.97 -0.52 9.08
C ALA A 31 -2.24 0.78 9.46
N LEU A 32 -2.95 1.90 9.53
CA LEU A 32 -2.39 3.18 9.95
C LEU A 32 -1.92 3.15 11.41
N ALA A 33 -2.64 2.48 12.31
CA ALA A 33 -2.22 2.30 13.70
C ALA A 33 -0.91 1.49 13.80
N GLY A 34 -0.76 0.42 13.00
CA GLY A 34 0.49 -0.34 12.91
C GLY A 34 1.65 0.49 12.37
N LEU A 35 1.39 1.34 11.38
CA LEU A 35 2.39 2.28 10.84
C LEU A 35 2.75 3.39 11.84
N ASP A 36 1.79 3.88 12.62
CA ASP A 36 2.06 4.83 13.71
C ASP A 36 2.87 4.18 14.84
N TYR A 37 2.58 2.91 15.15
CA TYR A 37 3.36 2.13 16.11
C TYR A 37 4.82 2.01 15.68
N ILE A 38 5.10 1.56 14.43
CA ILE A 38 6.49 1.40 13.95
C ILE A 38 7.22 2.75 13.86
N LYS A 39 6.50 3.83 13.53
CA LYS A 39 7.05 5.20 13.56
C LYS A 39 7.60 5.57 14.95
N ARG A 40 6.88 5.22 16.02
CA ARG A 40 7.26 5.53 17.40
C ARG A 40 8.35 4.60 17.92
N THR A 41 8.20 3.29 17.71
CA THR A 41 9.12 2.28 18.25
C THR A 41 10.43 2.20 17.47
N ARG A 42 10.40 2.51 16.17
CA ARG A 42 11.53 2.40 15.23
C ARG A 42 12.03 0.97 15.05
N GLY A 43 12.62 0.69 13.89
CA GLY A 43 13.00 -0.67 13.48
C GLY A 43 12.21 -1.15 12.27
N ILE A 44 11.96 -2.45 12.18
CA ILE A 44 11.47 -3.10 10.95
C ILE A 44 10.00 -3.51 11.09
N GLY A 45 9.17 -3.04 10.17
CA GLY A 45 7.76 -3.44 10.00
C GLY A 45 7.57 -4.23 8.71
N LEU A 46 6.73 -5.26 8.75
CA LEU A 46 6.28 -6.02 7.58
C LEU A 46 4.82 -5.70 7.30
N PHE A 47 4.53 -5.24 6.09
CA PHE A 47 3.22 -4.77 5.67
C PHE A 47 2.75 -5.52 4.41
N ILE A 48 1.91 -6.54 4.59
CA ILE A 48 1.51 -7.46 3.53
C ILE A 48 0.01 -7.37 3.22
N GLY A 49 -0.41 -7.97 2.11
CA GLY A 49 -1.80 -8.01 1.68
C GLY A 49 -1.92 -8.37 0.20
N GLU A 50 -3.10 -8.77 -0.22
CA GLU A 50 -3.33 -9.20 -1.61
C GLU A 50 -3.16 -8.08 -2.65
N PRO A 51 -2.98 -8.40 -3.93
CA PRO A 51 -2.98 -7.39 -4.99
C PRO A 51 -4.25 -6.54 -4.95
N GLY A 52 -4.10 -5.21 -4.91
CA GLY A 52 -5.25 -4.31 -4.87
C GLY A 52 -5.95 -4.18 -3.51
N SER A 53 -5.37 -4.71 -2.43
CA SER A 53 -5.89 -4.53 -1.06
C SER A 53 -5.77 -3.11 -0.49
N GLY A 54 -5.11 -2.19 -1.21
CA GLY A 54 -4.89 -0.81 -0.76
C GLY A 54 -3.53 -0.54 -0.14
N LYS A 55 -2.56 -1.49 -0.17
CA LYS A 55 -1.26 -1.32 0.50
C LYS A 55 -0.53 -0.03 0.16
N THR A 56 -0.28 0.19 -1.14
CA THR A 56 0.44 1.37 -1.63
C THR A 56 -0.32 2.66 -1.34
N PHE A 57 -1.67 2.61 -1.34
CA PHE A 57 -2.50 3.74 -0.93
C PHE A 57 -2.26 4.09 0.54
N THR A 58 -2.29 3.10 1.44
CA THR A 58 -2.01 3.29 2.87
C THR A 58 -0.60 3.78 3.13
N LEU A 59 0.42 3.24 2.45
CA LEU A 59 1.81 3.69 2.58
C LEU A 59 2.00 5.13 2.10
N ARG A 60 1.30 5.52 1.03
CA ARG A 60 1.30 6.90 0.55
C ARG A 60 0.65 7.84 1.55
N THR A 61 -0.52 7.49 2.11
CA THR A 61 -1.17 8.27 3.17
C THR A 61 -0.25 8.43 4.38
N PHE A 62 0.38 7.33 4.81
CA PHE A 62 1.34 7.36 5.91
C PHE A 62 2.50 8.32 5.61
N LYS A 63 3.13 8.22 4.43
CA LYS A 63 4.20 9.13 4.00
C LYS A 63 3.75 10.60 4.07
N GLU A 64 2.56 10.92 3.55
CA GLU A 64 2.04 12.30 3.54
C GLU A 64 1.71 12.81 4.95
N SER A 65 1.43 11.93 5.90
CA SER A 65 1.21 12.29 7.32
C SER A 65 2.48 12.61 8.11
N LEU A 66 3.67 12.30 7.58
CA LEU A 66 4.93 12.48 8.29
C LEU A 66 5.41 13.93 8.19
N ASN A 67 5.78 14.52 9.34
CA ASN A 67 6.34 15.87 9.40
C ASN A 67 7.74 15.88 8.74
N PRO A 68 7.96 16.63 7.63
CA PRO A 68 9.25 16.67 6.93
C PRO A 68 10.41 17.20 7.79
N SER A 69 10.13 17.98 8.83
CA SER A 69 11.17 18.47 9.77
C SER A 69 11.65 17.41 10.75
N LEU A 70 10.92 16.30 10.88
CA LEU A 70 11.24 15.20 11.80
C LEU A 70 11.56 13.89 11.09
N TYR A 71 11.10 13.72 9.85
CA TYR A 71 11.23 12.47 9.10
C TYR A 71 11.71 12.71 7.67
N HIS A 72 12.62 11.86 7.20
CA HIS A 72 13.09 11.83 5.81
C HIS A 72 12.63 10.54 5.15
N VAL A 73 11.68 10.62 4.21
CA VAL A 73 11.05 9.42 3.64
C VAL A 73 11.69 9.03 2.31
N VAL A 74 12.20 7.81 2.25
CA VAL A 74 12.68 7.15 1.03
C VAL A 74 11.67 6.08 0.63
N TYR A 75 11.01 6.27 -0.52
CA TYR A 75 10.14 5.24 -1.10
C TYR A 75 10.85 4.59 -2.27
N PHE A 76 10.97 3.26 -2.23
CA PHE A 76 11.59 2.47 -3.29
C PHE A 76 10.66 1.32 -3.69
N PRO A 77 9.98 1.41 -4.84
CA PRO A 77 9.30 0.26 -5.42
C PRO A 77 10.38 -0.66 -6.01
N LEU A 78 10.37 -1.94 -5.62
CA LEU A 78 11.33 -2.88 -6.16
C LEU A 78 11.04 -3.11 -7.66
N SER A 79 11.79 -2.42 -8.51
CA SER A 79 11.86 -2.72 -9.94
C SER A 79 12.83 -3.89 -10.14
N THR A 80 12.72 -4.59 -11.27
CA THR A 80 13.53 -5.77 -11.64
C THR A 80 15.05 -5.52 -11.75
N GLY A 81 15.57 -4.40 -11.24
CA GLY A 81 16.98 -4.07 -11.16
C GLY A 81 17.79 -5.00 -10.25
N GLY A 82 19.12 -4.95 -10.41
CA GLY A 82 20.04 -5.75 -9.61
C GLY A 82 20.20 -5.21 -8.19
N VAL A 83 20.90 -5.97 -7.33
CA VAL A 83 21.24 -5.54 -5.96
C VAL A 83 21.96 -4.18 -5.96
N MET A 84 22.86 -3.94 -6.92
CA MET A 84 23.57 -2.65 -7.01
C MET A 84 22.63 -1.46 -7.25
N ASP A 85 21.60 -1.62 -8.09
CA ASP A 85 20.66 -0.54 -8.40
C ASP A 85 19.85 -0.15 -7.16
N PHE A 86 19.52 -1.12 -6.31
CA PHE A 86 18.92 -0.85 -5.01
C PHE A 86 19.83 -0.02 -4.12
N TYR A 87 21.10 -0.42 -3.94
CA TYR A 87 22.03 0.31 -3.08
C TYR A 87 22.23 1.76 -3.58
N ARG A 88 22.35 1.94 -4.90
CA ARG A 88 22.44 3.28 -5.50
C ARG A 88 21.15 4.07 -5.32
N GLY A 89 20.00 3.44 -5.49
CA GLY A 89 18.68 4.06 -5.27
C GLY A 89 18.46 4.50 -3.83
N LEU A 90 18.89 3.69 -2.85
CA LEU A 90 18.86 4.09 -1.44
C LEU A 90 19.77 5.27 -1.14
N ALA A 91 21.02 5.24 -1.65
CA ALA A 91 21.93 6.37 -1.50
C ALA A 91 21.32 7.66 -2.07
N LEU A 92 20.80 7.61 -3.31
CA LEU A 92 20.08 8.75 -3.92
C LEU A 92 18.91 9.22 -3.05
N GLY A 93 18.10 8.28 -2.55
CA GLY A 93 16.96 8.59 -1.69
C GLY A 93 17.37 9.28 -0.39
N LEU A 94 18.54 8.97 0.16
CA LEU A 94 19.12 9.63 1.34
C LEU A 94 19.78 10.98 1.01
N GLY A 95 19.76 11.42 -0.25
CA GLY A 95 20.39 12.67 -0.70
C GLY A 95 21.90 12.55 -0.91
N GLU A 96 22.40 11.33 -1.10
CA GLU A 96 23.81 11.02 -1.34
C GLU A 96 24.11 10.81 -2.83
N GLU A 97 25.34 11.13 -3.25
CA GLU A 97 25.82 10.78 -4.59
C GLU A 97 26.38 9.35 -4.59
N PRO A 98 25.78 8.38 -5.32
CA PRO A 98 26.10 6.97 -5.14
C PRO A 98 27.52 6.61 -5.57
N LYS A 99 28.24 5.94 -4.67
CA LYS A 99 29.54 5.34 -4.99
C LYS A 99 29.39 4.15 -5.94
N TYR A 100 30.50 3.74 -6.57
CA TYR A 100 30.50 2.69 -7.60
C TYR A 100 30.57 1.27 -7.05
N ARG A 101 31.27 1.05 -5.92
CA ARG A 101 31.44 -0.28 -5.33
C ARG A 101 30.35 -0.55 -4.30
N LYS A 102 29.86 -1.81 -4.25
CA LYS A 102 28.84 -2.24 -3.28
C LYS A 102 29.24 -1.95 -1.83
N VAL A 103 30.48 -2.26 -1.48
CA VAL A 103 31.02 -2.06 -0.12
C VAL A 103 30.99 -0.58 0.25
N ASP A 104 31.37 0.29 -0.67
CA ASP A 104 31.36 1.74 -0.42
C ASP A 104 29.93 2.29 -0.30
N LEU A 105 28.99 1.77 -1.10
CA LEU A 105 27.56 2.10 -0.98
C LEU A 105 26.98 1.62 0.34
N PHE A 106 27.36 0.43 0.80
CA PHE A 106 26.92 -0.11 2.09
C PHE A 106 27.27 0.85 3.23
N TYR A 107 28.54 1.25 3.32
CA TYR A 107 28.96 2.22 4.33
C TYR A 107 28.32 3.59 4.13
N GLN A 108 28.16 4.05 2.89
CA GLN A 108 27.51 5.32 2.57
C GLN A 108 26.06 5.38 3.07
N ILE A 109 25.29 4.31 2.87
CA ILE A 109 23.89 4.23 3.33
C ILE A 109 23.84 4.24 4.86
N GLN A 110 24.68 3.44 5.54
CA GLN A 110 24.72 3.41 6.99
C GLN A 110 25.08 4.78 7.58
N GLN A 111 26.13 5.41 7.08
CA GLN A 111 26.54 6.75 7.49
C GLN A 111 25.47 7.79 7.20
N GLY A 112 24.79 7.72 6.04
CA GLY A 112 23.70 8.63 5.69
C GLY A 112 22.52 8.53 6.66
N ILE A 113 22.14 7.31 7.05
CA ILE A 113 21.09 7.06 8.05
C ILE A 113 21.51 7.60 9.41
N GLU A 114 22.72 7.28 9.87
CA GLU A 114 23.24 7.76 11.15
C GLU A 114 23.30 9.29 11.19
N ARG A 115 23.83 9.93 10.15
CA ARG A 115 23.95 11.39 10.05
C ARG A 115 22.60 12.10 10.12
N LEU A 116 21.58 11.58 9.42
CA LEU A 116 20.23 12.12 9.51
C LEU A 116 19.71 12.03 10.96
N TYR A 117 19.89 10.88 11.59
CA TYR A 117 19.34 10.61 12.91
C TYR A 117 20.08 11.35 14.04
N THR A 118 21.42 11.30 14.08
CA THR A 118 22.22 11.83 15.19
C THR A 118 22.51 13.32 15.03
N GLU A 119 22.97 13.75 13.86
CA GLU A 119 23.39 15.14 13.64
C GLU A 119 22.20 16.05 13.33
N ARG A 120 21.27 15.59 12.48
CA ARG A 120 20.13 16.40 12.04
C ARG A 120 18.86 16.18 12.86
N ARG A 121 18.83 15.17 13.74
CA ARG A 121 17.64 14.77 14.51
C ARG A 121 16.41 14.46 13.63
N ILE A 122 16.66 13.98 12.43
CA ILE A 122 15.65 13.57 11.45
C ILE A 122 15.68 12.05 11.34
N THR A 123 14.53 11.40 11.55
CA THR A 123 14.44 9.93 11.44
C THR A 123 14.20 9.51 9.99
N PRO A 124 15.11 8.74 9.36
CA PRO A 124 14.88 8.17 8.04
C PRO A 124 13.77 7.12 8.10
N VAL A 125 12.84 7.20 7.15
CA VAL A 125 11.75 6.23 6.95
C VAL A 125 11.91 5.62 5.57
N LEU A 126 12.31 4.35 5.51
CA LEU A 126 12.56 3.63 4.27
C LEU A 126 11.38 2.69 4.01
N ILE A 127 10.65 2.95 2.93
CA ILE A 127 9.51 2.15 2.49
C ILE A 127 9.96 1.37 1.25
N LEU A 128 10.14 0.06 1.41
CA LEU A 128 10.48 -0.85 0.32
C LEU A 128 9.21 -1.57 -0.11
N ASP A 129 8.66 -1.23 -1.27
CA ASP A 129 7.44 -1.82 -1.82
C ASP A 129 7.76 -2.93 -2.82
N GLU A 130 6.82 -3.83 -3.06
CA GLU A 130 6.98 -5.01 -3.92
C GLU A 130 8.13 -5.94 -3.50
N MET A 131 8.43 -6.01 -2.19
CA MET A 131 9.50 -6.83 -1.61
C MET A 131 9.33 -8.34 -1.84
N HIS A 132 8.16 -8.76 -2.29
CA HIS A 132 7.91 -10.14 -2.70
C HIS A 132 8.71 -10.53 -3.96
N LEU A 133 9.10 -9.55 -4.77
CA LEU A 133 9.99 -9.71 -5.95
C LEU A 133 11.48 -9.76 -5.58
N ALA A 134 11.85 -9.50 -4.32
CA ALA A 134 13.23 -9.51 -3.87
C ALA A 134 13.91 -10.86 -4.13
N LYS A 135 15.21 -10.86 -4.43
CA LYS A 135 16.01 -12.10 -4.41
C LYS A 135 16.42 -12.43 -2.97
N ASP A 136 16.73 -13.70 -2.68
CA ASP A 136 17.09 -14.11 -1.31
C ASP A 136 18.37 -13.42 -0.82
N ALA A 137 19.37 -13.30 -1.70
CA ALA A 137 20.60 -12.55 -1.41
C ALA A 137 20.30 -11.11 -0.99
N PHE A 138 19.25 -10.50 -1.54
CA PHE A 138 18.86 -9.14 -1.19
C PHE A 138 18.21 -9.06 0.20
N LEU A 139 17.36 -10.02 0.55
CA LEU A 139 16.79 -10.10 1.91
C LEU A 139 17.88 -10.34 2.97
N GLN A 140 18.91 -11.10 2.64
CA GLN A 140 20.08 -11.29 3.51
C GLN A 140 20.88 -10.00 3.66
N ASP A 141 21.14 -9.28 2.56
CA ASP A 141 21.80 -7.98 2.57
C ASP A 141 21.08 -6.96 3.48
N LEU A 142 19.74 -6.93 3.46
CA LEU A 142 18.95 -6.05 4.33
C LEU A 142 19.20 -6.32 5.82
N ALA A 143 19.36 -7.59 6.21
CA ALA A 143 19.65 -7.95 7.60
C ALA A 143 20.96 -7.31 8.09
N ILE A 144 21.96 -7.25 7.21
CA ILE A 144 23.30 -6.73 7.49
C ILE A 144 23.29 -5.20 7.40
N LEU A 145 22.69 -4.64 6.35
CA LEU A 145 22.66 -3.20 6.07
C LEU A 145 21.99 -2.41 7.21
N PHE A 146 20.90 -2.96 7.75
CA PHE A 146 20.14 -2.32 8.82
C PHE A 146 20.62 -2.70 10.23
N ASN A 147 21.81 -3.29 10.38
CA ASN A 147 22.40 -3.55 11.69
C ASN A 147 23.24 -2.34 12.14
N PHE A 148 22.75 -1.60 13.13
CA PHE A 148 23.40 -0.39 13.65
C PHE A 148 23.81 -0.58 15.11
N GLN A 149 24.99 -0.07 15.48
CA GLN A 149 25.55 -0.13 16.84
C GLN A 149 25.40 -1.51 17.50
N MET A 150 25.71 -2.59 16.76
CA MET A 150 25.54 -3.98 17.23
C MET A 150 24.10 -4.29 17.69
N ASP A 151 23.11 -3.85 16.92
CA ASP A 151 21.67 -4.00 17.16
C ASP A 151 21.15 -3.34 18.46
N SER A 152 21.90 -2.40 19.03
CA SER A 152 21.50 -1.67 20.24
C SER A 152 20.61 -0.45 19.96
N THR A 153 20.61 0.06 18.73
CA THR A 153 19.79 1.22 18.33
C THR A 153 19.20 1.06 16.93
N ASN A 154 17.99 1.61 16.74
CA ASN A 154 17.33 1.70 15.45
C ASN A 154 17.24 3.18 15.03
N PRO A 155 18.27 3.73 14.35
CA PRO A 155 18.26 5.10 13.85
C PRO A 155 17.33 5.29 12.63
N PHE A 156 16.40 4.38 12.37
CA PHE A 156 15.57 4.32 11.17
C PHE A 156 14.21 3.67 11.44
N VAL A 157 13.28 3.87 10.51
CA VAL A 157 12.07 3.06 10.34
C VAL A 157 12.15 2.37 8.98
N LEU A 158 12.06 1.05 8.93
CA LEU A 158 12.07 0.27 7.69
C LEU A 158 10.74 -0.45 7.54
N ILE A 159 10.01 -0.18 6.45
CA ILE A 159 8.76 -0.84 6.13
C ILE A 159 8.98 -1.71 4.89
N LEU A 160 8.87 -3.03 5.07
CA LEU A 160 8.89 -4.02 4.01
C LEU A 160 7.45 -4.29 3.57
N ALA A 161 7.08 -3.87 2.38
CA ALA A 161 5.75 -4.06 1.83
C ALA A 161 5.71 -5.04 0.67
N GLY A 162 4.68 -5.89 0.60
CA GLY A 162 4.57 -6.90 -0.44
C GLY A 162 3.34 -7.79 -0.34
N LEU A 163 3.38 -8.92 -1.03
CA LEU A 163 2.31 -9.94 -1.01
C LEU A 163 2.48 -10.93 0.16
N PRO A 164 1.42 -11.66 0.58
CA PRO A 164 1.48 -12.51 1.77
C PRO A 164 2.58 -13.58 1.74
N HIS A 165 2.92 -14.10 0.56
CA HIS A 165 4.01 -15.08 0.41
C HIS A 165 5.39 -14.54 0.81
N LEU A 166 5.59 -13.22 0.87
CA LEU A 166 6.80 -12.61 1.45
C LEU A 166 6.96 -13.01 2.92
N GLN A 167 5.87 -13.05 3.70
CA GLN A 167 5.91 -13.46 5.10
C GLN A 167 6.34 -14.92 5.23
N THR A 168 5.79 -15.80 4.40
CA THR A 168 6.16 -17.22 4.37
C THR A 168 7.63 -17.38 4.01
N ARG A 169 8.12 -16.64 3.02
CA ARG A 169 9.52 -16.65 2.61
C ARG A 169 10.46 -16.17 3.72
N LEU A 170 10.11 -15.09 4.42
CA LEU A 170 10.92 -14.57 5.55
C LEU A 170 11.03 -15.57 6.70
N ARG A 171 10.12 -16.54 6.83
CA ARG A 171 10.22 -17.62 7.84
C ARG A 171 11.24 -18.71 7.49
N LEU A 172 11.77 -18.74 6.26
CA LEU A 172 12.81 -19.70 5.87
C LEU A 172 14.10 -19.45 6.66
N ASN A 173 14.85 -20.53 6.96
CA ASN A 173 16.04 -20.48 7.81
C ASN A 173 17.08 -19.42 7.38
N GLN A 174 17.28 -19.28 6.08
CA GLN A 174 18.25 -18.32 5.51
C GLN A 174 17.89 -16.84 5.76
N HIS A 175 16.62 -16.55 6.11
CA HIS A 175 16.11 -15.19 6.37
C HIS A 175 15.83 -14.94 7.85
N ARG A 176 16.14 -15.91 8.72
CA ARG A 176 15.91 -15.82 10.17
C ARG A 176 16.48 -14.54 10.80
N PRO A 177 17.70 -14.06 10.45
CA PRO A 177 18.25 -12.83 11.03
C PRO A 177 17.38 -11.59 10.76
N LEU A 178 16.89 -11.42 9.52
CA LEU A 178 15.97 -10.33 9.19
C LEU A 178 14.62 -10.53 9.88
N ASN A 179 14.09 -11.75 9.84
CA ASN A 179 12.75 -12.08 10.33
C ASN A 179 12.58 -11.87 11.84
N GLN A 180 13.62 -12.09 12.64
CA GLN A 180 13.62 -11.87 14.09
C GLN A 180 13.57 -10.38 14.47
N ARG A 181 14.03 -9.49 13.59
CA ARG A 181 14.08 -8.03 13.81
C ARG A 181 12.80 -7.32 13.36
N ILE A 182 11.86 -8.05 12.77
CA ILE A 182 10.54 -7.53 12.39
C ILE A 182 9.67 -7.48 13.64
N ILE A 183 9.46 -6.27 14.16
CA ILE A 183 8.71 -6.01 15.41
C ILE A 183 7.23 -5.71 15.17
N MET A 184 6.86 -5.34 13.95
CA MET A 184 5.47 -5.09 13.57
C MET A 184 5.14 -5.91 12.32
N ARG A 185 4.00 -6.60 12.33
CA ARG A 185 3.47 -7.32 11.18
C ARG A 185 2.01 -6.96 11.02
N TYR A 186 1.65 -6.43 9.86
CA TYR A 186 0.27 -6.17 9.52
C TYR A 186 -0.06 -6.80 8.17
N GLN A 187 -1.22 -7.46 8.11
CA GLN A 187 -1.77 -8.02 6.87
C GLN A 187 -3.09 -7.30 6.56
N MET A 188 -3.12 -6.58 5.44
CA MET A 188 -4.35 -5.94 4.97
C MET A 188 -5.40 -6.99 4.63
N GLY A 189 -6.51 -6.95 5.36
CA GLY A 189 -7.71 -7.74 5.08
C GLY A 189 -8.65 -7.07 4.08
N PRO A 190 -9.60 -7.82 3.51
CA PRO A 190 -10.67 -7.28 2.70
C PRO A 190 -11.64 -6.45 3.54
N LEU A 191 -12.49 -5.66 2.86
CA LEU A 191 -13.62 -4.97 3.48
C LEU A 191 -14.72 -5.97 3.86
N THR A 192 -15.42 -5.73 4.97
CA THR A 192 -16.65 -6.49 5.27
C THR A 192 -17.77 -6.13 4.30
N LYS A 193 -18.84 -6.93 4.22
CA LYS A 193 -19.98 -6.65 3.34
C LYS A 193 -20.60 -5.27 3.60
N GLU A 194 -20.69 -4.90 4.87
CA GLU A 194 -21.19 -3.60 5.32
C GLU A 194 -20.24 -2.48 4.90
N GLU A 195 -18.93 -2.68 5.05
CA GLU A 195 -17.91 -1.73 4.61
C GLU A 195 -17.88 -1.56 3.09
N VAL A 196 -18.18 -2.60 2.29
CA VAL A 196 -18.29 -2.48 0.83
C VAL A 196 -19.40 -1.50 0.43
N GLY A 197 -20.58 -1.64 1.02
CA GLY A 197 -21.71 -0.75 0.74
C GLY A 197 -21.36 0.71 1.07
N GLN A 198 -20.83 0.94 2.27
CA GLN A 198 -20.41 2.27 2.72
C GLN A 198 -19.27 2.85 1.86
N TYR A 199 -18.31 2.01 1.46
CA TYR A 199 -17.22 2.39 0.55
C TYR A 199 -17.75 2.88 -0.79
N ILE A 200 -18.66 2.13 -1.42
CA ILE A 200 -19.28 2.50 -2.71
C ILE A 200 -20.06 3.80 -2.55
N GLU A 201 -20.90 3.91 -1.53
CA GLU A 201 -21.68 5.13 -1.28
C GLU A 201 -20.81 6.36 -1.09
N GLN A 202 -19.74 6.27 -0.29
CA GLN A 202 -18.81 7.38 -0.10
C GLN A 202 -18.19 7.78 -1.43
N ARG A 203 -17.70 6.81 -2.23
CA ARG A 203 -17.08 7.08 -3.54
C ARG A 203 -18.05 7.75 -4.51
N MET A 204 -19.31 7.31 -4.53
CA MET A 204 -20.35 7.92 -5.36
C MET A 204 -20.69 9.34 -4.90
N LYS A 205 -20.85 9.56 -3.59
CA LYS A 205 -21.09 10.90 -3.01
C LYS A 205 -19.96 11.86 -3.34
N MET A 206 -18.71 11.41 -3.23
CA MET A 206 -17.54 12.20 -3.60
C MET A 206 -17.54 12.57 -5.08
N ALA A 207 -17.95 11.66 -5.95
CA ALA A 207 -18.15 11.94 -7.38
C ALA A 207 -19.31 12.91 -7.68
N GLY A 208 -20.11 13.28 -6.68
CA GLY A 208 -21.22 14.23 -6.81
C GLY A 208 -22.59 13.58 -7.00
N ALA A 209 -22.72 12.26 -6.77
CA ALA A 209 -24.01 11.58 -6.80
C ALA A 209 -24.96 12.19 -5.75
N LYS A 210 -26.12 12.68 -6.22
CA LYS A 210 -27.15 13.28 -5.35
C LYS A 210 -28.15 12.25 -4.82
N ILE A 211 -28.30 11.14 -5.54
CA ILE A 211 -29.20 10.04 -5.21
C ILE A 211 -28.43 8.71 -5.23
N PRO A 212 -28.91 7.69 -4.51
CA PRO A 212 -28.35 6.34 -4.59
C PRO A 212 -28.47 5.79 -6.02
N ILE A 213 -27.32 5.55 -6.65
CA ILE A 213 -27.23 4.94 -8.00
C ILE A 213 -27.17 3.42 -7.90
N PHE A 214 -26.64 2.86 -6.81
CA PHE A 214 -26.66 1.42 -6.56
C PHE A 214 -27.78 1.09 -5.58
N THR A 215 -28.59 0.08 -5.93
CA THR A 215 -29.59 -0.48 -5.02
C THR A 215 -28.93 -1.30 -3.91
N PRO A 216 -29.60 -1.53 -2.77
CA PRO A 216 -29.07 -2.39 -1.70
C PRO A 216 -28.70 -3.80 -2.20
N ALA A 217 -29.54 -4.42 -3.04
CA ALA A 217 -29.26 -5.72 -3.65
C ALA A 217 -28.01 -5.69 -4.54
N ALA A 218 -27.78 -4.61 -5.29
CA ALA A 218 -26.56 -4.45 -6.07
C ALA A 218 -25.31 -4.32 -5.18
N LEU A 219 -25.40 -3.60 -4.05
CA LEU A 219 -24.30 -3.48 -3.10
C LEU A 219 -23.94 -4.84 -2.47
N GLU A 220 -24.94 -5.63 -2.10
CA GLU A 220 -24.74 -6.99 -1.59
C GLU A 220 -24.10 -7.92 -2.64
N ALA A 221 -24.59 -7.86 -3.88
CA ALA A 221 -24.02 -8.62 -4.99
C ALA A 221 -22.57 -8.22 -5.26
N ILE A 222 -22.24 -6.92 -5.25
CA ILE A 222 -20.86 -6.45 -5.40
C ILE A 222 -19.99 -6.95 -4.24
N ALA A 223 -20.49 -6.90 -3.01
CA ALA A 223 -19.76 -7.39 -1.84
C ALA A 223 -19.44 -8.90 -1.95
N LEU A 224 -20.40 -9.69 -2.42
CA LEU A 224 -20.22 -11.13 -2.63
C LEU A 224 -19.19 -11.43 -3.74
N GLN A 225 -19.36 -10.80 -4.91
CA GLN A 225 -18.50 -11.06 -6.08
C GLN A 225 -17.08 -10.53 -5.90
N SER A 226 -16.92 -9.38 -5.22
CA SER A 226 -15.61 -8.78 -4.99
C SER A 226 -14.82 -9.40 -3.84
N GLN A 227 -15.49 -10.19 -3.00
CA GLN A 227 -14.94 -10.71 -1.74
C GLN A 227 -14.39 -9.60 -0.82
N GLY A 228 -14.85 -8.35 -0.99
CA GLY A 228 -14.41 -7.19 -0.22
C GLY A 228 -13.08 -6.57 -0.67
N TRP A 229 -12.49 -6.99 -1.79
CA TRP A 229 -11.21 -6.42 -2.25
C TRP A 229 -11.41 -5.07 -2.98
N PRO A 230 -10.81 -3.97 -2.50
CA PRO A 230 -11.04 -2.62 -3.04
C PRO A 230 -10.84 -2.49 -4.55
N ARG A 231 -9.81 -3.11 -5.12
CA ARG A 231 -9.58 -3.08 -6.57
C ARG A 231 -10.69 -3.80 -7.34
N VAL A 232 -11.15 -4.95 -6.84
CA VAL A 232 -12.23 -5.71 -7.49
C VAL A 232 -13.54 -4.94 -7.39
N ILE A 233 -13.84 -4.36 -6.22
CA ILE A 233 -15.00 -3.48 -6.01
C ILE A 233 -14.97 -2.32 -7.03
N ASN A 234 -13.84 -1.63 -7.15
CA ASN A 234 -13.68 -0.50 -8.06
C ASN A 234 -13.90 -0.88 -9.52
N THR A 235 -13.31 -1.98 -9.95
CA THR A 235 -13.49 -2.49 -11.32
C THR A 235 -14.95 -2.85 -11.56
N LEU A 236 -15.52 -3.71 -10.70
CA LEU A 236 -16.89 -4.18 -10.86
C LEU A 236 -17.90 -3.03 -10.84
N ALA A 237 -17.80 -2.11 -9.88
CA ALA A 237 -18.68 -0.95 -9.80
C ALA A 237 -18.54 -0.01 -11.01
N THR A 238 -17.34 0.17 -11.55
CA THR A 238 -17.14 0.96 -12.78
C THR A 238 -17.79 0.29 -13.98
N THR A 239 -17.66 -1.03 -14.11
CA THR A 239 -18.29 -1.82 -15.16
C THR A 239 -19.82 -1.77 -15.05
N CYS A 240 -20.36 -1.87 -13.83
CA CYS A 240 -21.80 -1.69 -13.59
C CYS A 240 -22.30 -0.32 -14.06
N LEU A 241 -21.58 0.77 -13.75
CA LEU A 241 -21.95 2.12 -14.23
C LEU A 241 -21.92 2.20 -15.77
N LEU A 242 -21.03 1.48 -16.43
CA LEU A 242 -20.99 1.44 -17.89
C LEU A 242 -22.20 0.70 -18.47
N TYR A 243 -22.54 -0.48 -17.94
CA TYR A 243 -23.71 -1.26 -18.36
C TYR A 243 -25.02 -0.54 -18.07
N GLY A 244 -25.17 0.02 -16.87
CA GLY A 244 -26.35 0.80 -16.52
C GLY A 244 -26.56 1.98 -17.45
N TYR A 245 -25.48 2.66 -17.86
CA TYR A 245 -25.54 3.70 -18.89
C TYR A 245 -25.97 3.15 -20.27
N GLN A 246 -25.38 2.05 -20.73
CA GLN A 246 -25.72 1.43 -22.02
C GLN A 246 -27.20 1.00 -22.07
N MET A 247 -27.72 0.48 -20.96
CA MET A 247 -29.11 0.04 -20.81
C MET A 247 -30.06 1.19 -20.41
N LYS A 248 -29.55 2.41 -20.22
CA LYS A 248 -30.29 3.58 -19.73
C LYS A 248 -31.02 3.34 -18.40
N LYS A 249 -30.47 2.52 -17.50
CA LYS A 249 -31.03 2.29 -16.15
C LYS A 249 -30.55 3.39 -15.18
N GLU A 250 -31.48 4.09 -14.55
CA GLU A 250 -31.19 5.13 -13.55
C GLU A 250 -30.56 4.56 -12.27
N GLN A 251 -30.90 3.32 -11.91
CA GLN A 251 -30.32 2.59 -10.79
C GLN A 251 -29.69 1.27 -11.25
N ILE A 252 -28.56 0.94 -10.64
CA ILE A 252 -27.87 -0.33 -10.78
C ILE A 252 -28.50 -1.34 -9.82
N ASP A 253 -29.05 -2.40 -10.38
CA ASP A 253 -29.61 -3.56 -9.69
C ASP A 253 -28.65 -4.77 -9.72
N GLU A 254 -29.02 -5.84 -9.01
CA GLU A 254 -28.25 -7.08 -8.98
C GLU A 254 -28.05 -7.69 -10.38
N GLU A 255 -29.02 -7.52 -11.28
CA GLU A 255 -28.93 -8.03 -12.65
C GLU A 255 -27.75 -7.41 -13.41
N ILE A 256 -27.58 -6.08 -13.33
CA ILE A 256 -26.41 -5.41 -13.91
C ILE A 256 -25.12 -5.90 -13.27
N VAL A 257 -25.11 -6.11 -11.94
CA VAL A 257 -23.91 -6.62 -11.25
C VAL A 257 -23.54 -8.00 -11.77
N ARG A 258 -24.52 -8.88 -11.99
CA ARG A 258 -24.28 -10.21 -12.56
C ARG A 258 -23.70 -10.10 -13.97
N MET A 259 -24.26 -9.27 -14.84
CA MET A 259 -23.72 -9.03 -16.19
C MET A 259 -22.28 -8.51 -16.15
N ALA A 260 -22.01 -7.54 -15.26
CA ALA A 260 -20.67 -6.97 -15.08
C ALA A 260 -19.67 -8.00 -14.54
N ALA A 261 -20.11 -8.93 -13.70
CA ALA A 261 -19.29 -10.02 -13.16
C ALA A 261 -19.04 -11.15 -14.17
N GLU A 262 -19.83 -11.29 -15.23
CA GLU A 262 -19.59 -12.26 -16.31
C GLU A 262 -18.52 -11.77 -17.30
N GLU A 263 -18.47 -10.46 -17.58
CA GLU A 263 -17.48 -9.85 -18.48
C GLU A 263 -16.06 -9.90 -17.90
N HIS A 264 -15.93 -9.59 -16.61
CA HIS A 264 -14.70 -9.81 -15.87
C HIS A 264 -14.80 -11.22 -15.33
N HIS A 265 -14.16 -12.22 -15.94
CA HIS A 265 -13.90 -13.52 -15.31
C HIS A 265 -13.11 -13.33 -14.00
N LEU A 266 -13.79 -12.82 -12.99
CA LEU A 266 -13.35 -12.69 -11.62
C LEU A 266 -13.47 -14.12 -11.09
N TYR A 267 -12.38 -14.85 -11.33
CA TYR A 267 -12.17 -16.30 -11.18
C TYR A 267 -12.55 -17.15 -12.38
#